data_AF-A0A6I1KKX5-F1
#
_entry.id   AF-A0A6I1KKX5-F1
#
_cell.length_a   1.000
_cell.length_b   1.000
_cell.length_c   1.000
_cell.angle_alpha   90.00
_cell.angle_beta   90.00
_cell.angle_gamma   90.00
#
_symmetry.space_group_name_H-M   'P 1'
#
loop_
_entity.id
_entity.type
_entity.pdbx_description
1 polymer ?
#
loop_
_entity_poly.entity_id
_entity_poly.type
_entity_poly.pdbx_seq_one_letter_code
_entity_poly.pdbx_strand_id
1 'polypeptide(L)'
;MACSVRRLVINSLADAERELAAINADPFSIRNLGPKMLHRLLLVEGVGCEEGNILKQEILAMGGDAAVTRGAPECGILRSDVIIMGTEKQLRRLCSTLLHHPLGFSILAAEIIKLLDTEANPPKTWQIGRRTLDFSRQGCVMGILNVTPDSFSDGNRFSDVDRAVERALEMEAEGADIIDIGGESTRPFAPPVDEREELTRVMPVLERLAGLLKIPVSIDTYKSAVAREALAAGAEIVNDISALTFDERMAGVVAGAGAGLVLMHTRGKPSDMQKDTAYGSIIAEITASLNKLLAMAESAGIAAERIVVDPGIGFGKSAEGNLEIVRRLAEFSVLGRPIMVGISRKSFIGKVLGREVGERAFGTAAAVAVALANGASIFRVHDVKEMRDVVDMATALLSPAAESV
;
A
#
# COMPACT_ATOMS: atom_id res chain seq x y z
N MET A 1 -43.91 21.98 11.14
CA MET A 1 -42.44 22.11 11.02
C MET A 1 -41.99 21.21 9.89
N ALA A 2 -41.41 21.77 8.82
CA ALA A 2 -40.75 20.97 7.80
C ALA A 2 -39.33 20.65 8.31
N CYS A 3 -39.12 19.44 8.80
CA CYS A 3 -37.80 18.93 9.13
C CYS A 3 -37.38 17.94 8.04
N SER A 4 -36.12 18.01 7.60
CA SER A 4 -35.54 17.07 6.64
C SER A 4 -34.32 16.39 7.26
N VAL A 5 -34.21 15.08 7.10
CA VAL A 5 -33.08 14.29 7.60
C VAL A 5 -32.21 13.85 6.42
N ARG A 6 -30.90 14.05 6.51
CA ARG A 6 -29.90 13.50 5.57
C ARG A 6 -28.78 12.80 6.33
N ARG A 7 -28.11 11.86 5.67
CA ARG A 7 -26.89 11.20 6.19
C ARG A 7 -25.67 12.10 5.93
N LEU A 8 -24.79 12.21 6.92
CA LEU A 8 -23.44 12.75 6.75
C LEU A 8 -22.44 11.60 6.56
N VAL A 9 -21.43 11.82 5.72
CA VAL A 9 -20.29 10.91 5.55
C VAL A 9 -19.05 11.68 5.97
N ILE A 10 -18.49 11.33 7.12
CA ILE A 10 -17.37 12.04 7.76
C ILE A 10 -16.19 11.09 7.81
N ASN A 11 -15.19 11.32 6.97
CA ASN A 11 -14.02 10.46 6.87
C ASN A 11 -12.75 11.13 7.43
N SER A 12 -12.76 12.45 7.57
CA SER A 12 -11.63 13.23 8.08
C SER A 12 -12.07 14.29 9.10
N LEU A 13 -11.12 14.79 9.90
CA LEU A 13 -11.37 15.90 10.81
C LEU A 13 -11.84 17.15 10.05
N ALA A 14 -11.26 17.40 8.87
CA ALA A 14 -11.67 18.51 8.01
C ALA A 14 -13.14 18.40 7.58
N ASP A 15 -13.64 17.20 7.27
CA ASP A 15 -15.06 17.00 6.94
C ASP A 15 -15.97 17.30 8.14
N ALA A 16 -15.55 16.85 9.33
CA ALA A 16 -16.28 17.11 10.57
C ALA A 16 -16.36 18.61 10.86
N GLU A 17 -15.22 19.30 10.78
CA GLU A 17 -15.14 20.74 11.02
C GLU A 17 -15.97 21.54 10.01
N ARG A 18 -15.95 21.15 8.72
CA ARG A 18 -16.75 21.77 7.65
C ARG A 18 -18.25 21.64 7.91
N GLU A 19 -18.73 20.45 8.26
CA GLU A 19 -20.15 20.22 8.53
C GLU A 19 -20.62 20.92 9.83
N LEU A 20 -19.75 21.00 10.85
CA LEU A 20 -20.03 21.79 12.06
C LEU A 20 -20.05 23.30 11.77
N ALA A 21 -19.13 23.79 10.94
CA ALA A 21 -19.12 25.19 10.51
C ALA A 21 -20.36 25.53 9.66
N ALA A 22 -20.83 24.62 8.81
CA ALA A 22 -22.02 24.80 7.97
C ALA A 22 -23.32 25.03 8.77
N ILE A 23 -23.38 24.58 10.03
CA ILE A 23 -24.49 24.85 10.95
C ILE A 23 -24.24 26.05 11.88
N ASN A 24 -23.17 26.81 11.64
CA ASN A 24 -22.71 27.92 12.47
C ASN A 24 -22.43 27.52 13.93
N ALA A 25 -21.84 26.34 14.16
CA ALA A 25 -21.38 25.95 15.49
C ALA A 25 -20.27 26.90 15.98
N ASP A 26 -20.25 27.19 17.28
CA ASP A 26 -19.21 28.03 17.88
C ASP A 26 -17.79 27.44 17.65
N PRO A 27 -16.75 28.25 17.38
CA PRO A 27 -15.39 27.76 17.12
C PRO A 27 -14.80 26.87 18.21
N PHE A 28 -15.13 27.11 19.48
CA PHE A 28 -14.73 26.21 20.58
C PHE A 28 -15.44 24.86 20.51
N SER A 29 -16.70 24.84 20.08
CA SER A 29 -17.46 23.61 19.85
C SER A 29 -16.90 22.83 18.67
N ILE A 30 -16.55 23.48 17.56
CA ILE A 30 -15.95 22.84 16.38
C ILE A 30 -14.73 22.00 16.77
N ARG A 31 -13.76 22.60 17.48
CA ARG A 31 -12.54 21.92 17.93
C ARG A 31 -12.82 20.73 18.87
N ASN A 32 -13.85 20.83 19.70
CA ASN A 32 -14.17 19.81 20.70
C ASN A 32 -15.05 18.67 20.16
N LEU A 33 -15.89 18.95 19.16
CA LEU A 33 -16.85 18.02 18.57
C LEU A 33 -16.28 17.30 17.34
N GLY A 34 -15.37 17.91 16.58
CA GLY A 34 -14.76 17.29 15.39
C GLY A 34 -14.25 15.87 15.63
N PRO A 35 -13.36 15.64 16.62
CA PRO A 35 -12.87 14.30 16.95
C PRO A 35 -13.94 13.33 17.48
N LYS A 36 -15.13 13.82 17.87
CA LYS A 36 -16.28 12.98 18.26
C LYS A 36 -17.13 12.55 17.06
N MET A 37 -16.94 13.16 15.89
CA MET A 37 -17.65 12.77 14.67
C MET A 37 -16.91 11.71 13.86
N LEU A 38 -15.67 11.39 14.25
CA LEU A 38 -14.83 10.36 13.64
C LEU A 38 -14.95 9.05 14.41
N HIS A 39 -15.78 8.14 13.92
CA HIS A 39 -15.89 6.79 14.49
C HIS A 39 -14.82 5.88 13.90
N ARG A 40 -14.29 4.98 14.73
CA ARG A 40 -13.29 3.97 14.37
C ARG A 40 -13.69 2.62 14.92
N LEU A 41 -13.29 1.58 14.20
CA LEU A 41 -13.48 0.19 14.59
C LEU A 41 -12.11 -0.47 14.59
N LEU A 42 -11.68 -0.93 15.76
CA LEU A 42 -10.38 -1.57 15.94
C LEU A 42 -10.60 -3.03 16.31
N LEU A 43 -9.94 -3.94 15.60
CA LEU A 43 -9.84 -5.33 16.00
C LEU A 43 -8.50 -5.54 16.73
N VAL A 44 -8.57 -5.98 17.97
CA VAL A 44 -7.41 -6.39 18.77
C VAL A 44 -7.49 -7.91 18.91
N GLU A 45 -6.57 -8.61 18.27
CA GLU A 45 -6.60 -10.08 18.19
C GLU A 45 -5.79 -10.73 19.33
N GLY A 46 -6.31 -11.83 19.85
CA GLY A 46 -5.55 -12.74 20.71
C GLY A 46 -5.07 -12.16 22.04
N VAL A 47 -5.76 -11.19 22.63
CA VAL A 47 -5.47 -10.74 24.01
C VAL A 47 -5.93 -11.79 25.02
N GLY A 48 -5.39 -11.76 26.24
CA GLY A 48 -5.93 -12.55 27.34
C GLY A 48 -7.41 -12.23 27.60
N CYS A 49 -8.18 -13.18 28.10
CA CYS A 49 -9.60 -12.97 28.36
C CYS A 49 -9.87 -11.82 29.37
N GLU A 50 -9.06 -11.74 30.43
CA GLU A 50 -9.09 -10.65 31.40
C GLU A 50 -8.77 -9.30 30.73
N GLU A 51 -7.74 -9.28 29.89
CA GLU A 51 -7.34 -8.09 29.13
C GLU A 51 -8.48 -7.61 28.21
N GLY A 52 -9.12 -8.54 27.50
CA GLY A 52 -10.26 -8.23 26.64
C GLY A 52 -11.46 -7.68 27.41
N ASN A 53 -11.73 -8.21 28.60
CA ASN A 53 -12.79 -7.68 29.46
C ASN A 53 -12.45 -6.28 29.98
N ILE A 54 -11.19 -6.01 30.31
CA ILE A 54 -10.73 -4.66 30.72
C ILE A 54 -10.90 -3.68 29.57
N LEU A 55 -10.43 -4.00 28.37
CA LEU A 55 -10.61 -3.16 27.18
C LEU A 55 -12.07 -2.81 26.96
N LYS A 56 -12.96 -3.81 27.10
CA LYS A 56 -14.41 -3.62 27.00
C LYS A 56 -14.96 -2.71 28.09
N GLN A 57 -14.59 -2.92 29.35
CA GLN A 57 -15.07 -2.10 30.46
C GLN A 57 -14.62 -0.63 30.33
N GLU A 58 -13.36 -0.41 29.98
CA GLU A 58 -12.78 0.92 29.82
C GLU A 58 -13.46 1.70 28.69
N ILE A 59 -13.66 1.09 27.52
CA ILE A 59 -14.32 1.80 26.41
C ILE A 59 -15.81 2.08 26.70
N LEU A 60 -16.51 1.16 27.37
CA LEU A 60 -17.90 1.36 27.81
C LEU A 60 -18.01 2.53 28.80
N ALA A 61 -17.07 2.65 29.75
CA ALA A 61 -17.02 3.77 30.69
C ALA A 61 -16.79 5.13 30.00
N MET A 62 -16.25 5.12 28.79
CA MET A 62 -16.04 6.30 27.95
C MET A 62 -17.19 6.55 26.96
N GLY A 63 -18.22 5.71 26.97
CA GLY A 63 -19.39 5.79 26.09
C GLY A 63 -19.17 5.25 24.67
N GLY A 64 -18.10 4.48 24.46
CA GLY A 64 -17.97 3.63 23.27
C GLY A 64 -18.56 2.24 23.55
N ASP A 65 -18.23 1.27 22.70
CA ASP A 65 -18.69 -0.12 22.83
C ASP A 65 -17.57 -1.11 22.48
N ALA A 66 -17.69 -2.36 22.92
CA ALA A 66 -16.81 -3.43 22.48
C ALA A 66 -17.50 -4.79 22.47
N ALA A 67 -17.20 -5.55 21.42
CA ALA A 67 -17.50 -6.97 21.34
C ALA A 67 -16.26 -7.78 21.74
N VAL A 68 -16.47 -8.84 22.53
CA VAL A 68 -15.44 -9.80 22.92
C VAL A 68 -15.87 -11.19 22.48
N THR A 69 -14.92 -12.11 22.36
CA THR A 69 -15.19 -13.49 21.99
C THR A 69 -16.13 -14.16 23.00
N ARG A 70 -17.01 -15.03 22.52
CA ARG A 70 -17.92 -15.80 23.40
C ARG A 70 -17.11 -16.60 24.41
N GLY A 71 -17.46 -16.51 25.70
CA GLY A 71 -16.71 -17.14 26.79
C GLY A 71 -15.68 -16.23 27.46
N ALA A 72 -15.34 -15.09 26.86
CA ALA A 72 -14.44 -14.11 27.47
C ALA A 72 -15.01 -13.46 28.75
N PRO A 73 -16.29 -13.03 28.81
CA PRO A 73 -16.83 -12.35 30.00
C PRO A 73 -16.74 -13.16 31.31
N GLU A 74 -16.88 -14.48 31.21
CA GLU A 74 -16.74 -15.42 32.31
C GLU A 74 -15.32 -16.00 32.46
N CYS A 75 -14.36 -15.48 31.66
CA CYS A 75 -12.98 -15.99 31.56
C CYS A 75 -12.89 -17.51 31.30
N GLY A 76 -13.88 -18.07 30.59
CA GLY A 76 -13.94 -19.49 30.22
C GLY A 76 -13.04 -19.89 29.05
N ILE A 77 -12.37 -18.92 28.42
CA ILE A 77 -11.38 -19.09 27.36
C ILE A 77 -10.08 -18.38 27.75
N LEU A 78 -8.94 -18.81 27.21
CA LEU A 78 -7.64 -18.20 27.51
C LEU A 78 -7.38 -16.91 26.72
N ARG A 79 -7.85 -16.85 25.48
CA ARG A 79 -7.59 -15.77 24.53
C ARG A 79 -8.90 -15.27 23.93
N SER A 80 -9.00 -13.97 23.69
CA SER A 80 -10.17 -13.33 23.08
C SER A 80 -9.71 -12.32 22.05
N ASP A 81 -10.41 -12.28 20.92
CA ASP A 81 -10.41 -11.11 20.05
C ASP A 81 -11.39 -10.07 20.59
N VAL A 82 -11.09 -8.79 20.35
CA VAL A 82 -11.88 -7.66 20.82
C VAL A 82 -12.10 -6.68 19.68
N ILE A 83 -13.36 -6.40 19.35
CA ILE A 83 -13.72 -5.30 18.44
C ILE A 83 -14.07 -4.10 19.31
N ILE A 84 -13.24 -3.06 19.28
CA ILE A 84 -13.45 -1.80 19.99
C ILE A 84 -14.11 -0.79 19.03
N MET A 85 -15.21 -0.21 19.46
CA MET A 85 -16.02 0.75 18.71
C MET A 85 -16.05 2.06 19.48
N GLY A 86 -15.55 3.13 18.87
CA GLY A 86 -15.56 4.43 19.53
C GLY A 86 -15.16 5.55 18.61
N THR A 87 -15.41 6.76 19.07
CA THR A 87 -14.89 7.98 18.44
C THR A 87 -13.38 8.07 18.65
N GLU A 88 -12.68 8.78 17.76
CA GLU A 88 -11.24 9.03 17.92
C GLU A 88 -10.92 9.64 19.30
N LYS A 89 -11.77 10.56 19.78
CA LYS A 89 -11.64 11.12 21.14
C LYS A 89 -11.71 10.06 22.24
N GLN A 90 -12.62 9.09 22.13
CA GLN A 90 -12.76 8.02 23.10
C GLN A 90 -11.56 7.07 23.05
N LEU A 91 -11.11 6.71 21.86
CA LEU A 91 -9.97 5.80 21.70
C LEU A 91 -8.65 6.41 22.20
N ARG A 92 -8.40 7.69 21.94
CA ARG A 92 -7.23 8.39 22.51
C ARG A 92 -7.29 8.44 24.05
N ARG A 93 -8.48 8.63 24.62
CA ARG A 93 -8.68 8.58 26.08
C ARG A 93 -8.45 7.18 26.62
N LEU A 94 -8.94 6.15 25.92
CA LEU A 94 -8.68 4.74 26.25
C LEU A 94 -7.18 4.48 26.34
N CYS A 95 -6.41 4.86 25.31
CA CYS A 95 -4.96 4.68 25.31
C CYS A 95 -4.27 5.42 26.48
N SER A 96 -4.71 6.63 26.83
CA SER A 96 -4.18 7.36 27.99
C SER A 96 -4.40 6.61 29.30
N THR A 97 -5.53 5.93 29.47
CA THR A 97 -5.78 5.06 30.64
C THR A 97 -4.91 3.81 30.59
N LEU A 98 -4.86 3.13 29.44
CA LEU A 98 -4.11 1.89 29.25
C LEU A 98 -2.60 2.04 29.48
N LEU A 99 -2.01 3.18 29.10
CA LEU A 99 -0.58 3.48 29.33
C LEU A 99 -0.18 3.41 30.81
N HIS A 100 -1.10 3.72 31.72
CA HIS A 100 -0.86 3.74 33.16
C HIS A 100 -1.46 2.53 33.88
N HIS A 101 -2.01 1.56 33.13
CA HIS A 101 -2.72 0.43 33.70
C HIS A 101 -1.75 -0.62 34.27
N PRO A 102 -1.95 -1.12 35.51
CA PRO A 102 -1.00 -2.02 36.18
C PRO A 102 -0.70 -3.34 35.47
N LEU A 103 -1.60 -3.80 34.60
CA LEU A 103 -1.48 -5.05 33.84
C LEU A 103 -0.70 -4.92 32.51
N GLY A 104 -0.12 -3.75 32.20
CA GLY A 104 0.88 -3.65 31.12
C GLY A 104 0.33 -3.52 29.70
N PHE A 105 -0.61 -2.61 29.47
CA PHE A 105 -1.17 -2.32 28.12
C PHE A 105 -0.37 -1.29 27.30
N SER A 106 0.86 -0.97 27.71
CA SER A 106 1.62 0.14 27.10
C SER A 106 1.91 -0.07 25.61
N ILE A 107 2.22 -1.30 25.21
CA ILE A 107 2.48 -1.66 23.81
C ILE A 107 1.21 -1.50 22.97
N LEU A 108 0.09 -2.09 23.41
CA LEU A 108 -1.19 -1.98 22.71
C LEU A 108 -1.66 -0.53 22.58
N ALA A 109 -1.54 0.27 23.66
CA ALA A 109 -1.89 1.67 23.64
C ALA A 109 -1.05 2.47 22.62
N ALA A 110 0.25 2.19 22.54
CA ALA A 110 1.15 2.79 21.56
C ALA A 110 0.80 2.39 20.12
N GLU A 111 0.45 1.12 19.88
CA GLU A 111 0.00 0.63 18.57
C GLU A 111 -1.30 1.29 18.12
N ILE A 112 -2.30 1.41 19.01
CA ILE A 112 -3.56 2.11 18.71
C ILE A 112 -3.30 3.59 18.43
N ILE A 113 -2.48 4.27 19.23
CA ILE A 113 -2.14 5.68 18.98
C ILE A 113 -1.45 5.83 17.62
N LYS A 114 -0.46 4.99 17.32
CA LYS A 114 0.24 4.99 16.04
C LYS A 114 -0.71 4.80 14.87
N LEU A 115 -1.68 3.88 14.98
CA LEU A 115 -2.71 3.66 13.96
C LEU A 115 -3.57 4.93 13.76
N LEU A 116 -4.10 5.49 14.84
CA LEU A 116 -4.94 6.70 14.76
C LEU A 116 -4.18 7.89 14.17
N ASP A 117 -2.91 8.06 14.54
CA ASP A 117 -2.05 9.12 14.02
C ASP A 117 -1.73 8.91 12.54
N THR A 118 -1.51 7.66 12.13
CA THR A 118 -1.27 7.29 10.73
C THR A 118 -2.52 7.49 9.87
N GLU A 119 -3.71 7.16 10.36
CA GLU A 119 -4.96 7.42 9.62
C GLU A 119 -5.23 8.92 9.49
N ALA A 120 -4.94 9.71 10.53
CA ALA A 120 -5.08 11.16 10.48
C ALA A 120 -4.03 11.80 9.57
N ASN A 121 -2.82 11.26 9.54
CA ASN A 121 -1.68 11.76 8.78
C ASN A 121 -1.00 10.60 8.03
N PRO A 122 -1.62 10.10 6.95
CA PRO A 122 -1.02 9.01 6.19
C PRO A 122 0.34 9.45 5.65
N PRO A 123 1.30 8.52 5.47
CA PRO A 123 2.56 8.84 4.81
C PRO A 123 2.30 9.45 3.43
N LYS A 124 2.88 10.62 3.16
CA LYS A 124 2.69 11.35 1.89
C LYS A 124 3.96 11.43 1.06
N THR A 125 5.08 10.96 1.61
CA THR A 125 6.38 11.04 0.97
C THR A 125 7.11 9.70 1.02
N TRP A 126 8.00 9.51 0.06
CA TRP A 126 8.86 8.34 -0.03
C TRP A 126 10.28 8.77 -0.43
N GLN A 127 11.26 8.47 0.41
CA GLN A 127 12.66 8.78 0.13
C GLN A 127 13.30 7.69 -0.73
N ILE A 128 13.87 8.07 -1.86
CA ILE A 128 14.46 7.15 -2.86
C ILE A 128 15.82 7.68 -3.30
N GLY A 129 16.90 6.94 -3.06
CA GLY A 129 18.25 7.41 -3.39
C GLY A 129 18.51 8.84 -2.89
N ARG A 130 18.58 9.77 -3.85
CA ARG A 130 18.82 11.22 -3.69
C ARG A 130 17.56 12.10 -3.77
N ARG A 131 16.38 11.52 -3.99
CA ARG A 131 15.11 12.23 -4.19
C ARG A 131 14.10 11.88 -3.10
N THR A 132 13.06 12.69 -3.02
CA THR A 132 11.85 12.39 -2.25
C THR A 132 10.67 12.55 -3.18
N LEU A 133 9.87 11.50 -3.34
CA LEU A 133 8.59 11.57 -4.02
C LEU A 133 7.53 12.05 -3.04
N ASP A 134 6.66 12.93 -3.50
CA ASP A 134 5.55 13.50 -2.73
C ASP A 134 4.23 13.20 -3.45
N PHE A 135 3.35 12.45 -2.79
CA PHE A 135 2.02 12.06 -3.26
C PHE A 135 0.91 12.72 -2.41
N SER A 136 1.23 13.80 -1.68
CA SER A 136 0.27 14.57 -0.89
C SER A 136 -0.84 15.22 -1.73
N ARG A 137 -0.53 15.55 -2.99
CA ARG A 137 -1.44 16.26 -3.90
C ARG A 137 -2.12 15.33 -4.89
N GLN A 138 -1.54 14.17 -5.16
CA GLN A 138 -1.91 13.32 -6.29
C GLN A 138 -1.24 11.94 -6.15
N GLY A 139 -1.93 10.90 -6.58
CA GLY A 139 -1.33 9.55 -6.67
C GLY A 139 -0.20 9.49 -7.69
N CYS A 140 0.80 8.66 -7.38
CA CYS A 140 1.99 8.45 -8.20
C CYS A 140 1.76 7.32 -9.23
N VAL A 141 2.09 7.57 -10.50
CA VAL A 141 1.98 6.58 -11.58
C VAL A 141 3.35 5.98 -11.88
N MET A 142 3.48 4.66 -11.68
CA MET A 142 4.67 3.90 -11.99
C MET A 142 4.46 3.11 -13.30
N GLY A 143 5.15 3.50 -14.37
CA GLY A 143 5.06 2.87 -15.69
C GLY A 143 5.88 1.59 -15.78
N ILE A 144 5.25 0.49 -16.21
CA ILE A 144 5.88 -0.82 -16.35
C ILE A 144 6.64 -0.93 -17.69
N LEU A 145 7.95 -1.16 -17.63
CA LEU A 145 8.80 -1.46 -18.79
C LEU A 145 9.39 -2.87 -18.67
N ASN A 146 8.76 -3.85 -19.32
CA ASN A 146 9.27 -5.23 -19.35
C ASN A 146 10.26 -5.42 -20.50
N VAL A 147 11.54 -5.66 -20.19
CA VAL A 147 12.62 -5.94 -21.14
C VAL A 147 12.80 -7.45 -21.27
N THR A 148 11.75 -8.14 -21.75
CA THR A 148 11.76 -9.58 -22.02
C THR A 148 11.69 -9.83 -23.53
N PRO A 149 12.22 -10.98 -24.04
CA PRO A 149 12.20 -11.29 -25.47
C PRO A 149 10.79 -11.22 -26.11
N ASP A 150 9.76 -11.56 -25.34
CA ASP A 150 8.36 -11.53 -25.80
C ASP A 150 7.76 -10.10 -25.90
N SER A 151 8.44 -9.09 -25.34
CA SER A 151 7.94 -7.70 -25.32
C SER A 151 8.25 -6.94 -26.60
N PHE A 152 9.30 -7.33 -27.33
CA PHE A 152 9.81 -6.64 -28.52
C PHE A 152 10.22 -7.70 -29.57
N SER A 153 9.22 -8.41 -30.11
CA SER A 153 9.43 -9.65 -30.86
C SER A 153 9.88 -9.44 -32.32
N ASP A 154 10.93 -8.67 -32.58
CA ASP A 154 11.54 -8.51 -33.92
C ASP A 154 12.95 -9.15 -34.03
N GLY A 155 13.49 -9.70 -32.94
CA GLY A 155 14.69 -10.55 -32.95
C GLY A 155 16.03 -9.82 -33.09
N ASN A 156 16.05 -8.48 -33.12
CA ASN A 156 17.26 -7.68 -33.15
C ASN A 156 17.47 -6.95 -31.81
N ARG A 157 18.43 -7.44 -31.00
CA ARG A 157 18.69 -6.93 -29.64
C ARG A 157 18.94 -5.42 -29.57
N PHE A 158 19.56 -4.82 -30.60
CA PHE A 158 19.79 -3.37 -30.62
C PHE A 158 18.49 -2.59 -30.83
N SER A 159 17.60 -3.06 -31.73
CA SER A 159 16.28 -2.43 -31.88
C SER A 159 15.43 -2.59 -30.63
N ASP A 160 15.59 -3.66 -29.88
CA ASP A 160 14.82 -3.90 -28.66
C ASP A 160 15.22 -2.93 -27.54
N VAL A 161 16.52 -2.63 -27.41
CA VAL A 161 17.02 -1.61 -26.45
C VAL A 161 16.54 -0.22 -26.85
N ASP A 162 16.67 0.17 -28.12
CA ASP A 162 16.22 1.49 -28.58
C ASP A 162 14.70 1.65 -28.39
N ARG A 163 13.89 0.62 -28.69
CA ARG A 163 12.45 0.63 -28.43
C ARG A 163 12.10 0.72 -26.94
N ALA A 164 12.84 0.02 -26.08
CA ALA A 164 12.64 0.12 -24.64
C ALA A 164 12.95 1.54 -24.11
N VAL A 165 14.02 2.16 -24.63
CA VAL A 165 14.40 3.54 -24.32
C VAL A 165 13.32 4.52 -24.81
N GLU A 166 12.89 4.39 -26.07
CA GLU A 166 11.82 5.21 -26.64
C GLU A 166 10.52 5.09 -25.83
N ARG A 167 10.13 3.87 -25.45
CA ARG A 167 8.92 3.65 -24.65
C ARG A 167 9.05 4.26 -23.25
N ALA A 168 10.22 4.22 -22.62
CA ALA A 168 10.42 4.88 -21.33
C ALA A 168 10.27 6.40 -21.41
N LEU A 169 10.82 7.02 -22.46
CA LEU A 169 10.66 8.46 -22.73
C LEU A 169 9.21 8.82 -23.06
N GLU A 170 8.50 7.95 -23.79
CA GLU A 170 7.08 8.11 -24.05
C GLU A 170 6.27 8.04 -22.76
N MET A 171 6.53 7.07 -21.87
CA MET A 171 5.86 6.98 -20.56
C MET A 171 6.12 8.21 -19.68
N GLU A 172 7.33 8.77 -19.68
CA GLU A 172 7.59 10.05 -19.00
C GLU A 172 6.73 11.18 -19.60
N ALA A 173 6.64 11.26 -20.93
CA ALA A 173 5.79 12.26 -21.60
C ALA A 173 4.29 12.04 -21.38
N GLU A 174 3.86 10.79 -21.18
CA GLU A 174 2.48 10.41 -20.81
C GLU A 174 2.15 10.72 -19.33
N GLY A 175 3.14 11.09 -18.52
CA GLY A 175 2.95 11.50 -17.12
C GLY A 175 3.28 10.43 -16.09
N ALA A 176 4.13 9.45 -16.41
CA ALA A 176 4.71 8.57 -15.38
C ALA A 176 5.57 9.38 -14.41
N ASP A 177 5.47 9.04 -13.13
CA ASP A 177 6.30 9.59 -12.05
C ASP A 177 7.52 8.69 -11.75
N ILE A 178 7.44 7.41 -12.13
CA ILE A 178 8.50 6.40 -11.99
C ILE A 178 8.45 5.48 -13.21
N ILE A 179 9.62 5.07 -13.73
CA ILE A 179 9.71 3.95 -14.68
C ILE A 179 10.22 2.71 -13.95
N ASP A 180 9.50 1.61 -14.01
CA ASP A 180 9.88 0.34 -13.39
C ASP A 180 10.31 -0.67 -14.46
N ILE A 181 11.60 -1.02 -14.45
CA ILE A 181 12.25 -1.83 -15.47
C ILE A 181 12.42 -3.26 -14.93
N GLY A 182 11.89 -4.25 -15.64
CA GLY A 182 12.02 -5.66 -15.29
C GLY A 182 12.61 -6.50 -16.41
N GLY A 183 13.64 -7.29 -16.12
CA GLY A 183 14.27 -8.23 -17.08
C GLY A 183 13.73 -9.66 -17.01
N GLU A 184 12.97 -9.98 -15.97
CA GLU A 184 12.38 -11.29 -15.72
C GLU A 184 10.85 -11.18 -15.59
N SER A 185 10.13 -12.10 -16.24
CA SER A 185 8.68 -12.17 -16.07
C SER A 185 8.33 -12.82 -14.73
N THR A 186 7.68 -12.07 -13.86
CA THR A 186 7.13 -12.57 -12.58
C THR A 186 5.69 -13.07 -12.70
N ARG A 187 5.20 -13.28 -13.93
CA ARG A 187 3.87 -13.86 -14.19
C ARG A 187 3.80 -15.30 -13.65
N PRO A 188 2.60 -15.77 -13.24
CA PRO A 188 2.43 -17.15 -12.80
C PRO A 188 3.00 -18.16 -13.81
N PHE A 189 3.76 -19.13 -13.30
CA PHE A 189 4.37 -20.22 -14.08
C PHE A 189 5.47 -19.80 -15.07
N ALA A 190 5.95 -18.55 -15.03
CA ALA A 190 7.09 -18.15 -15.84
C ALA A 190 8.38 -18.87 -15.36
N PRO A 191 9.23 -19.34 -16.29
CA PRO A 191 10.51 -19.93 -15.93
C PRO A 191 11.46 -18.86 -15.36
N PRO A 192 12.28 -19.20 -14.34
CA PRO A 192 13.24 -18.25 -13.81
C PRO A 192 14.32 -17.92 -14.85
N VAL A 193 14.77 -16.68 -14.83
CA VAL A 193 15.88 -16.20 -15.67
C VAL A 193 17.15 -16.14 -14.83
N ASP A 194 18.28 -16.56 -15.39
CA ASP A 194 19.55 -16.47 -14.66
C ASP A 194 20.01 -15.01 -14.48
N GLU A 195 20.81 -14.75 -13.45
CA GLU A 195 21.30 -13.41 -13.11
C GLU A 195 22.01 -12.70 -14.27
N ARG A 196 22.85 -13.43 -15.03
CA ARG A 196 23.63 -12.85 -16.14
C ARG A 196 22.72 -12.53 -17.32
N GLU A 197 21.75 -13.37 -17.59
CA GLU A 197 20.75 -13.12 -18.62
C GLU A 197 19.89 -11.90 -18.28
N GLU A 198 19.44 -11.77 -17.02
CA GLU A 198 18.68 -10.60 -16.57
C GLU A 198 19.49 -9.31 -16.70
N LEU A 199 20.76 -9.31 -16.27
CA LEU A 199 21.69 -8.19 -16.45
C LEU A 199 21.86 -7.82 -17.93
N THR A 200 22.02 -8.81 -18.81
CA THR A 200 22.18 -8.59 -20.25
C THR A 200 20.95 -7.92 -20.87
N ARG A 201 19.76 -8.12 -20.27
CA ARG A 201 18.52 -7.47 -20.70
C ARG A 201 18.39 -6.05 -20.17
N VAL A 202 18.57 -5.85 -18.87
CA VAL A 202 18.23 -4.56 -18.21
C VAL A 202 19.33 -3.52 -18.30
N MET A 203 20.60 -3.91 -18.23
CA MET A 203 21.72 -2.97 -18.12
C MET A 203 21.87 -2.06 -19.35
N PRO A 204 21.79 -2.55 -20.61
CA PRO A 204 21.89 -1.66 -21.77
C PRO A 204 20.79 -0.59 -21.82
N VAL A 205 19.59 -0.91 -21.32
CA VAL A 205 18.46 0.03 -21.25
C VAL A 205 18.72 1.06 -20.15
N LEU A 206 19.14 0.62 -18.96
CA LEU A 206 19.47 1.53 -17.83
C LEU A 206 20.58 2.51 -18.19
N GLU A 207 21.68 2.02 -18.77
CA GLU A 207 22.82 2.83 -19.18
C GLU A 207 22.44 3.89 -20.22
N ARG A 208 21.57 3.54 -21.17
CA ARG A 208 21.08 4.47 -22.19
C ARG A 208 20.10 5.50 -21.63
N LEU A 209 19.28 5.13 -20.64
CA LEU A 209 18.34 6.04 -19.98
C LEU A 209 19.02 6.97 -18.96
N ALA A 210 20.24 6.64 -18.53
CA ALA A 210 20.99 7.45 -17.59
C ALA A 210 21.15 8.89 -18.09
N GLY A 211 20.53 9.83 -17.37
CA GLY A 211 20.56 11.26 -17.70
C GLY A 211 19.56 11.71 -18.77
N LEU A 212 18.79 10.80 -19.38
CA LEU A 212 17.71 11.15 -20.31
C LEU A 212 16.38 11.39 -19.58
N LEU A 213 16.07 10.55 -18.58
CA LEU A 213 14.87 10.69 -17.76
C LEU A 213 15.07 11.71 -16.64
N LYS A 214 14.04 12.52 -16.38
CA LYS A 214 13.94 13.42 -15.24
C LYS A 214 13.36 12.72 -14.01
N ILE A 215 12.53 11.71 -14.25
CA ILE A 215 11.91 10.86 -13.22
C ILE A 215 12.85 9.72 -12.77
N PRO A 216 12.67 9.19 -11.55
CA PRO A 216 13.45 8.05 -11.05
C PRO A 216 13.15 6.75 -11.81
N VAL A 217 14.13 5.86 -11.80
CA VAL A 217 14.02 4.50 -12.32
C VAL A 217 14.02 3.51 -11.15
N SER A 218 13.09 2.56 -11.22
CA SER A 218 12.98 1.39 -10.37
C SER A 218 13.45 0.15 -11.13
N ILE A 219 14.15 -0.75 -10.44
CA ILE A 219 14.49 -2.09 -10.94
C ILE A 219 13.59 -3.15 -10.29
N ASP A 220 12.79 -3.84 -11.09
CA ASP A 220 11.95 -4.98 -10.68
C ASP A 220 12.78 -6.26 -10.69
N THR A 221 13.37 -6.59 -9.54
CA THR A 221 14.22 -7.76 -9.38
C THR A 221 14.26 -8.24 -7.92
N TYR A 222 14.35 -9.56 -7.75
CA TYR A 222 14.59 -10.20 -6.46
C TYR A 222 16.05 -10.66 -6.30
N LYS A 223 16.94 -10.35 -7.25
CA LYS A 223 18.34 -10.78 -7.27
C LYS A 223 19.28 -9.65 -6.85
N SER A 224 20.03 -9.84 -5.77
CA SER A 224 20.81 -8.74 -5.18
C SER A 224 21.90 -8.21 -6.12
N ALA A 225 22.47 -9.07 -6.97
CA ALA A 225 23.49 -8.64 -7.93
C ALA A 225 22.90 -7.75 -9.03
N VAL A 226 21.72 -8.09 -9.56
CA VAL A 226 21.01 -7.26 -10.54
C VAL A 226 20.68 -5.90 -9.93
N ALA A 227 20.13 -5.89 -8.71
CA ALA A 227 19.84 -4.66 -7.99
C ALA A 227 21.10 -3.80 -7.80
N ARG A 228 22.24 -4.42 -7.40
CA ARG A 228 23.49 -3.69 -7.20
C ARG A 228 23.99 -3.01 -8.47
N GLU A 229 24.05 -3.73 -9.59
CA GLU A 229 24.50 -3.15 -10.86
C GLU A 229 23.51 -2.08 -11.36
N ALA A 230 22.20 -2.30 -11.23
CA ALA A 230 21.19 -1.33 -11.63
C ALA A 230 21.26 -0.03 -10.81
N LEU A 231 21.46 -0.13 -9.49
CA LEU A 231 21.65 1.03 -8.61
C LEU A 231 22.95 1.77 -8.96
N ALA A 232 24.02 1.06 -9.29
CA ALA A 232 25.28 1.67 -9.77
C ALA A 232 25.11 2.39 -11.11
N ALA A 233 24.21 1.91 -11.98
CA ALA A 233 23.84 2.57 -13.25
C ALA A 233 22.85 3.72 -13.10
N GLY A 234 22.35 4.00 -11.88
CA GLY A 234 21.51 5.16 -11.58
C GLY A 234 20.03 4.85 -11.30
N ALA A 235 19.64 3.59 -11.16
CA ALA A 235 18.35 3.27 -10.53
C ALA A 235 18.33 3.79 -9.09
N GLU A 236 17.16 4.19 -8.61
CA GLU A 236 16.99 4.79 -7.28
C GLU A 236 16.04 3.98 -6.38
N ILE A 237 15.34 3.01 -6.95
CA ILE A 237 14.36 2.15 -6.30
C ILE A 237 14.66 0.69 -6.66
N VAL A 238 14.53 -0.20 -5.66
CA VAL A 238 14.42 -1.65 -5.87
C VAL A 238 12.99 -2.07 -5.60
N ASN A 239 12.34 -2.65 -6.61
CA ASN A 239 11.03 -3.26 -6.50
C ASN A 239 11.19 -4.77 -6.36
N ASP A 240 11.14 -5.28 -5.12
CA ASP A 240 11.41 -6.69 -4.82
C ASP A 240 10.12 -7.43 -4.46
N ILE A 241 9.63 -8.23 -5.40
CA ILE A 241 8.44 -9.07 -5.22
C ILE A 241 8.58 -10.12 -4.11
N SER A 242 9.81 -10.43 -3.68
CA SER A 242 10.10 -11.39 -2.62
C SER A 242 10.22 -10.74 -1.25
N ALA A 243 10.20 -9.41 -1.18
CA ALA A 243 10.41 -8.65 0.04
C ALA A 243 11.67 -9.08 0.80
N LEU A 244 12.81 -9.16 0.10
CA LEU A 244 14.14 -9.52 0.60
C LEU A 244 14.32 -11.00 1.00
N THR A 245 13.30 -11.85 0.80
CA THR A 245 13.35 -13.25 1.28
C THR A 245 13.99 -14.24 0.32
N PHE A 246 14.15 -13.89 -0.96
CA PHE A 246 14.75 -14.81 -1.94
C PHE A 246 16.28 -14.68 -2.05
N ASP A 247 16.86 -13.53 -1.71
CA ASP A 247 18.31 -13.30 -1.65
C ASP A 247 18.66 -12.49 -0.39
N GLU A 248 19.31 -13.14 0.58
CA GLU A 248 19.67 -12.56 1.88
C GLU A 248 20.58 -11.32 1.75
N ARG A 249 21.28 -11.15 0.61
CA ARG A 249 22.16 -10.00 0.37
C ARG A 249 21.40 -8.77 -0.10
N MET A 250 20.14 -8.91 -0.54
CA MET A 250 19.34 -7.80 -1.09
C MET A 250 19.20 -6.65 -0.10
N ALA A 251 18.94 -6.96 1.17
CA ALA A 251 18.75 -5.95 2.21
C ALA A 251 19.99 -5.04 2.38
N GLY A 252 21.19 -5.63 2.36
CA GLY A 252 22.45 -4.89 2.45
C GLY A 252 22.73 -4.04 1.21
N VAL A 253 22.35 -4.51 0.01
CA VAL A 253 22.47 -3.73 -1.23
C VAL A 253 21.57 -2.49 -1.18
N VAL A 254 20.31 -2.66 -0.80
CA VAL A 254 19.33 -1.56 -0.67
C VAL A 254 19.78 -0.54 0.39
N ALA A 255 20.17 -1.03 1.57
CA ALA A 255 20.63 -0.18 2.67
C ALA A 255 21.90 0.60 2.28
N GLY A 256 22.90 -0.08 1.71
CA GLY A 256 24.18 0.52 1.33
C GLY A 256 24.06 1.58 0.24
N ALA A 257 23.12 1.42 -0.70
CA ALA A 257 22.84 2.41 -1.73
C ALA A 257 21.92 3.55 -1.25
N GLY A 258 21.26 3.40 -0.10
CA GLY A 258 20.15 4.27 0.29
C GLY A 258 19.05 4.26 -0.77
N ALA A 259 18.74 3.11 -1.36
CA ALA A 259 17.68 3.01 -2.35
C ALA A 259 16.28 3.07 -1.71
N GLY A 260 15.27 3.46 -2.48
CA GLY A 260 13.88 3.15 -2.13
C GLY A 260 13.63 1.65 -2.26
N LEU A 261 12.75 1.10 -1.42
CA LEU A 261 12.37 -0.31 -1.45
C LEU A 261 10.86 -0.47 -1.54
N VAL A 262 10.39 -1.25 -2.50
CA VAL A 262 9.05 -1.82 -2.46
C VAL A 262 9.13 -3.22 -1.83
N LEU A 263 8.45 -3.42 -0.70
CA LEU A 263 8.26 -4.71 -0.05
C LEU A 263 6.89 -5.27 -0.44
N MET A 264 6.87 -6.29 -1.32
CA MET A 264 5.63 -6.94 -1.73
C MET A 264 5.32 -8.19 -0.92
N HIS A 265 4.05 -8.40 -0.58
CA HIS A 265 3.59 -9.69 -0.07
C HIS A 265 3.32 -10.68 -1.21
N THR A 266 4.01 -11.82 -1.17
CA THR A 266 3.71 -12.99 -2.00
C THR A 266 3.58 -14.24 -1.12
N ARG A 267 2.79 -15.21 -1.60
CA ARG A 267 2.78 -16.57 -1.05
C ARG A 267 3.47 -17.51 -2.02
N GLY A 268 4.64 -18.01 -1.65
CA GLY A 268 5.46 -18.84 -2.50
C GLY A 268 6.11 -18.09 -3.67
N LYS A 269 6.76 -18.84 -4.56
CA LYS A 269 7.44 -18.32 -5.74
C LYS A 269 6.50 -18.20 -6.94
N PRO A 270 6.77 -17.35 -7.94
CA PRO A 270 5.94 -17.21 -9.14
C PRO A 270 5.56 -18.53 -9.85
N SER A 271 6.44 -19.53 -9.79
CA SER A 271 6.22 -20.89 -10.33
C SER A 271 5.08 -21.65 -9.67
N ASP A 272 4.82 -21.40 -8.38
CA ASP A 272 3.96 -22.23 -7.54
C ASP A 272 2.88 -21.45 -6.79
N MET A 273 2.97 -20.12 -6.76
CA MET A 273 2.12 -19.25 -5.93
C MET A 273 0.62 -19.42 -6.21
N GLN A 274 0.23 -19.80 -7.42
CA GLN A 274 -1.19 -19.98 -7.77
C GLN A 274 -1.75 -21.38 -7.46
N LYS A 275 -0.94 -22.29 -6.91
CA LYS A 275 -1.37 -23.65 -6.54
C LYS A 275 -2.22 -23.66 -5.27
N ASP A 276 -1.90 -22.78 -4.31
CA ASP A 276 -2.65 -22.61 -3.07
C ASP A 276 -2.85 -21.12 -2.78
N THR A 277 -4.09 -20.67 -2.94
CA THR A 277 -4.50 -19.29 -2.71
C THR A 277 -5.46 -19.16 -1.53
N ALA A 278 -5.55 -20.17 -0.65
CA ALA A 278 -6.49 -20.19 0.46
C ALA A 278 -5.97 -19.39 1.67
N TYR A 279 -6.66 -18.32 2.04
CA TYR A 279 -6.39 -17.56 3.26
C TYR A 279 -7.54 -17.77 4.24
N GLY A 280 -7.23 -17.89 5.53
CA GLY A 280 -8.23 -17.83 6.59
C GLY A 280 -8.73 -16.39 6.77
N SER A 281 -7.80 -15.43 6.79
CA SER A 281 -8.09 -13.99 6.75
C SER A 281 -7.04 -13.30 5.89
N ILE A 282 -7.40 -12.99 4.64
CA ILE A 282 -6.44 -12.45 3.67
C ILE A 282 -5.84 -11.13 4.13
N ILE A 283 -6.63 -10.24 4.74
CA ILE A 283 -6.14 -8.95 5.24
C ILE A 283 -5.20 -9.16 6.43
N ALA A 284 -5.61 -9.94 7.44
CA ALA A 284 -4.80 -10.15 8.64
C ALA A 284 -3.48 -10.87 8.32
N GLU A 285 -3.51 -11.90 7.47
CA GLU A 285 -2.31 -12.65 7.09
C GLU A 285 -1.33 -11.80 6.27
N ILE A 286 -1.82 -10.98 5.33
CA ILE A 286 -0.97 -10.06 4.56
C ILE A 286 -0.35 -9.01 5.47
N THR A 287 -1.15 -8.38 6.35
CA THR A 287 -0.68 -7.38 7.30
C THR A 287 0.38 -7.96 8.23
N ALA A 288 0.14 -9.15 8.80
CA ALA A 288 1.09 -9.82 9.67
C ALA A 288 2.40 -10.19 8.92
N SER A 289 2.28 -10.63 7.65
CA SER A 289 3.45 -10.90 6.81
C SER A 289 4.25 -9.63 6.55
N LEU A 290 3.62 -8.54 6.12
CA LEU A 290 4.29 -7.28 5.81
C LEU A 290 4.94 -6.66 7.06
N ASN A 291 4.29 -6.73 8.22
CA ASN A 291 4.90 -6.27 9.48
C ASN A 291 6.21 -7.02 9.81
N LYS A 292 6.26 -8.34 9.61
CA LYS A 292 7.50 -9.11 9.79
C LYS A 292 8.59 -8.69 8.81
N LEU A 293 8.22 -8.46 7.55
CA LEU A 293 9.14 -8.05 6.48
C LEU A 293 9.67 -6.63 6.72
N LEU A 294 8.82 -5.72 7.21
CA LEU A 294 9.22 -4.37 7.62
C LEU A 294 10.25 -4.41 8.75
N ALA A 295 9.99 -5.19 9.80
CA ALA A 295 10.92 -5.35 10.91
C ALA A 295 12.28 -5.93 10.45
N MET A 296 12.26 -6.86 9.49
CA MET A 296 13.48 -7.42 8.89
C MET A 296 14.26 -6.37 8.10
N ALA A 297 13.58 -5.59 7.26
CA ALA A 297 14.21 -4.52 6.47
C ALA A 297 14.83 -3.43 7.38
N GLU A 298 14.10 -3.01 8.42
CA GLU A 298 14.57 -2.04 9.40
C GLU A 298 15.78 -2.56 10.19
N SER A 299 15.75 -3.83 10.60
CA SER A 299 16.87 -4.48 11.29
C SER A 299 18.13 -4.60 10.41
N ALA A 300 17.96 -4.63 9.08
CA ALA A 300 19.05 -4.59 8.11
C ALA A 300 19.56 -3.16 7.82
N GLY A 301 19.02 -2.14 8.48
CA GLY A 301 19.44 -0.75 8.35
C GLY A 301 18.73 0.05 7.26
N ILE A 302 17.65 -0.47 6.68
CA ILE A 302 16.82 0.28 5.72
C ILE A 302 15.89 1.20 6.51
N ALA A 303 16.02 2.51 6.31
CA ALA A 303 15.20 3.50 7.00
C ALA A 303 13.71 3.39 6.62
N ALA A 304 12.83 3.60 7.60
CA ALA A 304 11.38 3.46 7.48
C ALA A 304 10.79 4.27 6.30
N GLU A 305 11.23 5.51 6.15
CA GLU A 305 10.82 6.46 5.12
C GLU A 305 11.26 6.09 3.69
N ARG A 306 12.10 5.06 3.55
CA ARG A 306 12.54 4.49 2.28
C ARG A 306 11.73 3.28 1.84
N ILE A 307 10.75 2.84 2.63
CA ILE A 307 9.99 1.62 2.37
C ILE A 307 8.55 1.92 1.96
N VAL A 308 8.12 1.30 0.87
CA VAL A 308 6.73 1.20 0.40
C VAL A 308 6.30 -0.25 0.53
N VAL A 309 5.02 -0.49 0.84
CA VAL A 309 4.46 -1.84 0.91
C VAL A 309 3.52 -2.11 -0.28
N ASP A 310 3.53 -3.34 -0.79
CA ASP A 310 2.59 -3.80 -1.82
C ASP A 310 1.88 -5.08 -1.31
N PRO A 311 0.54 -5.11 -1.22
CA PRO A 311 -0.21 -6.31 -0.85
C PRO A 311 -0.05 -7.49 -1.83
N GLY A 312 0.53 -7.25 -3.01
CA GLY A 312 0.88 -8.22 -4.04
C GLY A 312 -0.33 -8.73 -4.80
N ILE A 313 -1.13 -7.83 -5.37
CA ILE A 313 -2.34 -8.21 -6.12
C ILE A 313 -1.98 -9.13 -7.30
N GLY A 314 -2.65 -10.28 -7.36
CA GLY A 314 -2.42 -11.33 -8.34
C GLY A 314 -1.24 -12.25 -8.03
N PHE A 315 -0.61 -12.14 -6.86
CA PHE A 315 0.47 -13.03 -6.41
C PHE A 315 -0.02 -13.97 -5.30
N GLY A 316 -0.35 -15.21 -5.68
CA GLY A 316 -0.84 -16.24 -4.77
C GLY A 316 -2.21 -15.99 -4.15
N LYS A 317 -3.12 -15.34 -4.88
CA LYS A 317 -4.42 -14.89 -4.41
C LYS A 317 -5.52 -15.22 -5.42
N SER A 318 -6.68 -15.66 -4.94
CA SER A 318 -7.86 -15.91 -5.77
C SER A 318 -8.42 -14.62 -6.35
N ALA A 319 -9.38 -14.71 -7.28
CA ALA A 319 -10.03 -13.50 -7.82
C ALA A 319 -10.76 -12.73 -6.72
N GLU A 320 -11.46 -13.46 -5.86
CA GLU A 320 -12.21 -12.96 -4.71
C GLU A 320 -11.27 -12.30 -3.69
N GLY A 321 -10.13 -12.93 -3.40
CA GLY A 321 -9.13 -12.38 -2.50
C GLY A 321 -8.54 -11.07 -3.02
N ASN A 322 -8.25 -10.98 -4.33
CA ASN A 322 -7.78 -9.73 -4.93
C ASN A 322 -8.83 -8.61 -4.86
N LEU A 323 -10.11 -8.93 -5.06
CA LEU A 323 -11.20 -7.96 -4.88
C LEU A 323 -11.32 -7.51 -3.42
N GLU A 324 -11.16 -8.43 -2.46
CA GLU A 324 -11.20 -8.11 -1.04
C GLU A 324 -10.06 -7.16 -0.64
N ILE A 325 -8.83 -7.41 -1.11
CA ILE A 325 -7.68 -6.54 -0.85
C ILE A 325 -7.94 -5.12 -1.34
N VAL A 326 -8.43 -4.94 -2.57
CA VAL A 326 -8.72 -3.61 -3.11
C VAL A 326 -9.84 -2.92 -2.31
N ARG A 327 -10.89 -3.68 -1.94
CA ARG A 327 -12.03 -3.16 -1.16
C ARG A 327 -11.64 -2.72 0.26
N ARG A 328 -10.69 -3.41 0.88
CA ARG A 328 -10.28 -3.21 2.28
C ARG A 328 -8.87 -2.63 2.40
N LEU A 329 -8.37 -1.98 1.36
CA LEU A 329 -6.98 -1.52 1.28
C LEU A 329 -6.61 -0.55 2.42
N ALA A 330 -7.57 0.25 2.88
CA ALA A 330 -7.38 1.20 3.98
C ALA A 330 -6.94 0.53 5.30
N GLU A 331 -7.23 -0.76 5.50
CA GLU A 331 -6.82 -1.51 6.70
C GLU A 331 -5.30 -1.74 6.76
N PHE A 332 -4.58 -1.60 5.64
CA PHE A 332 -3.11 -1.66 5.63
C PHE A 332 -2.46 -0.37 6.16
N SER A 333 -3.23 0.66 6.50
CA SER A 333 -2.73 1.89 7.15
C SER A 333 -1.96 1.60 8.44
N VAL A 334 -2.31 0.50 9.14
CA VAL A 334 -1.61 0.03 10.34
C VAL A 334 -0.11 -0.22 10.12
N LEU A 335 0.31 -0.49 8.88
CA LEU A 335 1.71 -0.68 8.51
C LEU A 335 2.52 0.62 8.58
N GLY A 336 1.87 1.80 8.55
CA GLY A 336 2.56 3.09 8.65
C GLY A 336 3.47 3.40 7.44
N ARG A 337 3.18 2.82 6.28
CA ARG A 337 3.96 2.99 5.04
C ARG A 337 3.04 3.39 3.89
N PRO A 338 3.54 4.11 2.87
CA PRO A 338 2.80 4.28 1.62
C PRO A 338 2.51 2.92 0.98
N ILE A 339 1.37 2.83 0.29
CA ILE A 339 0.90 1.58 -0.32
C ILE A 339 1.04 1.69 -1.84
N MET A 340 1.72 0.72 -2.45
CA MET A 340 1.73 0.51 -3.89
C MET A 340 0.74 -0.60 -4.27
N VAL A 341 0.12 -0.46 -5.44
CA VAL A 341 -0.71 -1.51 -6.03
C VAL A 341 -0.35 -1.79 -7.49
N GLY A 342 -0.01 -3.04 -7.79
CA GLY A 342 0.17 -3.56 -9.14
C GLY A 342 -1.06 -4.28 -9.68
N ILE A 343 -2.05 -3.53 -10.20
CA ILE A 343 -3.35 -4.08 -10.63
C ILE A 343 -3.56 -4.16 -12.14
N SER A 344 -2.68 -3.54 -12.93
CA SER A 344 -2.86 -3.38 -14.37
C SER A 344 -2.95 -4.71 -15.13
N ARG A 345 -4.05 -4.87 -15.88
CA ARG A 345 -4.36 -6.01 -16.77
C ARG A 345 -4.37 -7.40 -16.08
N LYS A 346 -4.41 -7.45 -14.74
CA LYS A 346 -4.35 -8.70 -13.96
C LYS A 346 -5.54 -9.62 -14.24
N SER A 347 -5.35 -10.92 -13.99
CA SER A 347 -6.32 -11.98 -14.34
C SER A 347 -7.65 -11.86 -13.61
N PHE A 348 -7.70 -11.33 -12.38
CA PHE A 348 -8.95 -11.16 -11.65
C PHE A 348 -9.93 -10.21 -12.37
N ILE A 349 -9.42 -9.16 -13.02
CA ILE A 349 -10.22 -8.25 -13.85
C ILE A 349 -10.83 -9.01 -15.02
N GLY A 350 -10.03 -9.83 -15.70
CA GLY A 350 -10.50 -10.67 -16.80
C GLY A 350 -11.58 -11.66 -16.37
N LYS A 351 -11.43 -12.28 -15.20
CA LYS A 351 -12.41 -13.22 -14.63
C LYS A 351 -13.74 -12.54 -14.30
N VAL A 352 -13.70 -11.32 -13.73
CA VAL A 352 -14.92 -10.57 -13.36
C VAL A 352 -15.65 -10.05 -14.60
N LEU A 353 -14.91 -9.55 -15.60
CA LEU A 353 -15.50 -8.87 -16.76
C LEU A 353 -15.67 -9.77 -17.99
N GLY A 354 -15.12 -10.98 -17.99
CA GLY A 354 -15.06 -11.86 -19.15
C GLY A 354 -14.20 -11.29 -20.28
N ARG A 355 -13.02 -10.73 -19.96
CA ARG A 355 -12.16 -9.99 -20.90
C ARG A 355 -10.75 -10.55 -21.02
N GLU A 356 -10.24 -10.54 -22.25
CA GLU A 356 -8.85 -10.86 -22.55
C GLU A 356 -7.89 -9.76 -22.08
N VAL A 357 -6.60 -10.08 -21.97
CA VAL A 357 -5.58 -9.17 -21.37
C VAL A 357 -5.59 -7.76 -22.00
N GLY A 358 -5.75 -7.67 -23.32
CA GLY A 358 -5.79 -6.40 -24.06
C GLY A 358 -7.06 -5.57 -23.86
N GLU A 359 -8.13 -6.15 -23.31
CA GLU A 359 -9.44 -5.49 -23.16
C GLU A 359 -9.72 -5.10 -21.69
N ARG A 360 -8.69 -5.07 -20.84
CA ARG A 360 -8.83 -4.84 -19.38
C ARG A 360 -8.59 -3.41 -18.95
N ALA A 361 -8.45 -2.45 -19.88
CA ALA A 361 -8.13 -1.06 -19.56
C ALA A 361 -9.16 -0.42 -18.62
N PHE A 362 -10.46 -0.49 -18.93
CA PHE A 362 -11.50 0.09 -18.06
C PHE A 362 -11.67 -0.64 -16.73
N GLY A 363 -11.47 -1.96 -16.71
CA GLY A 363 -11.44 -2.71 -15.45
C GLY A 363 -10.25 -2.32 -14.57
N THR A 364 -9.10 -2.01 -15.19
CA THR A 364 -7.93 -1.46 -14.50
C THR A 364 -8.22 -0.06 -13.96
N ALA A 365 -8.80 0.83 -14.78
CA ALA A 365 -9.19 2.17 -14.37
C ALA A 365 -10.11 2.16 -13.14
N ALA A 366 -11.14 1.31 -13.13
CA ALA A 366 -12.05 1.17 -12.00
C ALA A 366 -11.30 0.72 -10.73
N ALA A 367 -10.42 -0.27 -10.86
CA ALA A 367 -9.62 -0.76 -9.72
C ALA A 367 -8.62 0.29 -9.22
N VAL A 368 -8.01 1.09 -10.10
CA VAL A 368 -7.10 2.21 -9.74
C VAL A 368 -7.86 3.27 -8.95
N ALA A 369 -9.02 3.72 -9.44
CA ALA A 369 -9.82 4.72 -8.75
C ALA A 369 -10.29 4.27 -7.36
N VAL A 370 -10.72 3.00 -7.23
CA VAL A 370 -11.12 2.43 -5.93
C VAL A 370 -9.91 2.27 -5.00
N ALA A 371 -8.77 1.81 -5.51
CA ALA A 371 -7.56 1.69 -4.70
C ALA A 371 -7.06 3.06 -4.20
N LEU A 372 -7.11 4.10 -5.03
CA LEU A 372 -6.82 5.48 -4.62
C LEU A 372 -7.76 5.95 -3.50
N ALA A 373 -9.08 5.77 -3.68
CA ALA A 373 -10.07 6.12 -2.67
C ALA A 373 -9.87 5.36 -1.34
N ASN A 374 -9.26 4.18 -1.40
CA ASN A 374 -8.96 3.35 -0.23
C ASN A 374 -7.49 3.49 0.25
N GLY A 375 -6.76 4.52 -0.18
CA GLY A 375 -5.48 4.90 0.41
C GLY A 375 -4.20 4.42 -0.30
N ALA A 376 -4.30 3.86 -1.51
CA ALA A 376 -3.12 3.60 -2.33
C ALA A 376 -2.42 4.91 -2.73
N SER A 377 -1.09 4.91 -2.72
CA SER A 377 -0.26 6.07 -3.09
C SER A 377 0.39 5.91 -4.46
N ILE A 378 0.71 4.67 -4.86
CA ILE A 378 1.48 4.37 -6.07
C ILE A 378 0.75 3.31 -6.91
N PHE A 379 0.59 3.57 -8.21
CA PHE A 379 -0.13 2.71 -9.14
C PHE A 379 0.82 2.21 -10.22
N ARG A 380 1.12 0.91 -10.19
CA ARG A 380 2.01 0.26 -11.16
C ARG A 380 1.21 -0.22 -12.37
N VAL A 381 1.42 0.41 -13.53
CA VAL A 381 0.53 0.30 -14.70
C VAL A 381 1.26 0.19 -16.05
N HIS A 382 0.60 -0.45 -17.03
CA HIS A 382 1.09 -0.50 -18.42
C HIS A 382 0.64 0.72 -19.24
N ASP A 383 -0.62 1.09 -19.09
CA ASP A 383 -1.32 2.16 -19.83
C ASP A 383 -1.16 3.49 -19.10
N VAL A 384 0.04 4.09 -19.15
CA VAL A 384 0.40 5.25 -18.30
C VAL A 384 -0.51 6.45 -18.56
N LYS A 385 -0.69 6.83 -19.83
CA LYS A 385 -1.52 7.98 -20.21
C LYS A 385 -2.95 7.89 -19.66
N GLU A 386 -3.62 6.77 -19.91
CA GLU A 386 -5.00 6.56 -19.48
C GLU A 386 -5.10 6.50 -17.95
N MET A 387 -4.14 5.86 -17.28
CA MET A 387 -4.17 5.74 -15.82
C MET A 387 -3.77 7.05 -15.13
N ARG A 388 -2.96 7.91 -15.76
CA ARG A 388 -2.72 9.28 -15.31
C ARG A 388 -4.03 10.06 -15.25
N ASP A 389 -4.82 10.06 -16.33
CA ASP A 389 -6.15 10.71 -16.35
C ASP A 389 -7.08 10.18 -15.25
N VAL A 390 -7.09 8.85 -15.03
CA VAL A 390 -7.90 8.21 -13.98
C VAL A 390 -7.47 8.67 -12.59
N VAL A 391 -6.16 8.68 -12.30
CA VAL A 391 -5.64 9.12 -11.00
C VAL A 391 -5.95 10.60 -10.79
N ASP A 392 -5.87 11.44 -11.82
CA ASP A 392 -6.11 12.89 -11.73
C ASP A 392 -7.57 13.18 -11.43
N MET A 393 -8.47 12.55 -12.19
CA MET A 393 -9.90 12.71 -12.00
C MET A 393 -10.34 12.16 -10.64
N ALA A 394 -9.83 10.98 -10.24
CA ALA A 394 -10.14 10.40 -8.94
C ALA A 394 -9.58 11.26 -7.78
N THR A 395 -8.37 11.82 -7.93
CA THR A 395 -7.79 12.76 -6.96
C THR A 395 -8.66 14.01 -6.83
N ALA A 396 -9.14 14.57 -7.93
CA ALA A 396 -10.01 15.74 -7.93
C ALA A 396 -11.37 15.47 -7.26
N LEU A 397 -11.91 14.25 -7.36
CA LEU A 397 -13.13 13.84 -6.67
C LEU A 397 -12.93 13.66 -5.15
N LEU A 398 -11.75 13.19 -4.75
CA LEU A 398 -11.42 12.90 -3.35
C LEU A 398 -10.90 14.12 -2.59
N SER A 399 -10.34 15.09 -3.29
CA SER A 399 -9.86 16.33 -2.71
C SER A 399 -11.06 17.23 -2.36
N PRO A 400 -11.12 17.80 -1.15
CA PRO A 400 -12.09 18.85 -0.88
C PRO A 400 -11.83 20.00 -1.85
N ALA A 401 -12.89 20.55 -2.46
CA ALA A 401 -12.78 21.71 -3.32
C ALA A 401 -11.96 22.79 -2.59
N ALA A 402 -10.85 23.21 -3.19
CA ALA A 402 -10.14 24.38 -2.71
C ALA A 402 -11.16 25.52 -2.73
N GLU A 403 -11.46 26.10 -1.55
CA GLU A 403 -12.23 27.32 -1.50
C GLU A 403 -11.49 28.34 -2.37
N SER A 404 -12.11 28.74 -3.48
CA SER A 404 -11.70 29.89 -4.24
C SER A 404 -11.81 31.10 -3.31
N VAL A 405 -10.68 31.52 -2.76
CA VAL A 405 -10.55 32.77 -1.99
C VAL A 405 -10.82 33.96 -2.89
#